data_AF-A0A371MBU1-F1
#
_entry.id   AF-A0A371MBU1-F1
#
_cell.length_a   1.000
_cell.length_b   1.000
_cell.length_c   1.000
_cell.angle_alpha   90.00
_cell.angle_beta   90.00
_cell.angle_gamma   90.00
#
_symmetry.space_group_name_H-M   'P 1'
#
loop_
_entity.id
_entity.type
_entity.pdbx_description
1 polymer ?
#
loop_
_entity_poly.entity_id
_entity_poly.type
_entity_poly.pdbx_seq_one_letter_code
_entity_poly.pdbx_strand_id
1 'polypeptide(L)'
;MAITDKIYLKNHRQIVSQLDTNIPKRVFSGATLEILYSGEGLAKVDDATRDRLLDFAQDFLDCENSDDIYTGYPERQFIEYLLELRAQGLGPDAIVDVMSDDYMVYAYPGDVLSFLDDAVRTLESVEALADVEGDREMQDDARRAKQDLVGPR
;
A
#
# COMPACT_ATOMS: atom_id res chain seq x y z
N MET A 1 -7.67 -11.11 5.48
CA MET A 1 -6.20 -10.93 5.45
C MET A 1 -5.95 -9.56 4.85
N ALA A 2 -5.09 -8.75 5.45
CA ALA A 2 -4.92 -7.36 5.02
C ALA A 2 -4.34 -7.32 3.60
N ILE A 3 -4.63 -6.26 2.83
CA ILE A 3 -4.02 -6.09 1.50
C ILE A 3 -2.49 -6.06 1.58
N THR A 4 -1.94 -5.51 2.66
CA THR A 4 -0.51 -5.42 2.94
C THR A 4 0.16 -6.79 3.10
N ASP A 5 -0.57 -7.83 3.54
CA ASP A 5 -0.08 -9.21 3.54
C ASP A 5 0.13 -9.80 2.14
N LYS A 6 -0.40 -9.13 1.11
CA LYS A 6 -0.45 -9.57 -0.29
C LYS A 6 0.28 -8.62 -1.24
N ILE A 7 1.14 -7.76 -0.70
CA ILE A 7 2.04 -6.91 -1.48
C ILE A 7 3.39 -7.60 -1.62
N TYR A 8 3.79 -7.83 -2.87
CA TYR A 8 4.96 -8.61 -3.22
C TYR A 8 5.98 -7.77 -4.00
N LEU A 9 7.27 -8.03 -3.78
CA LEU A 9 8.33 -7.48 -4.61
C LEU A 9 8.26 -8.08 -6.03
N LYS A 10 8.17 -7.20 -7.03
CA LYS A 10 8.35 -7.51 -8.46
C LYS A 10 9.80 -7.93 -8.67
N ASN A 11 10.02 -8.91 -9.55
CA ASN A 11 11.36 -9.45 -9.84
C ASN A 11 12.15 -9.93 -8.60
N HIS A 12 11.46 -10.35 -7.53
CA HIS A 12 12.06 -10.77 -6.25
C HIS A 12 13.30 -11.67 -6.39
N ARG A 13 13.27 -12.69 -7.26
CA ARG A 13 14.43 -13.58 -7.48
C ARG A 13 15.66 -12.84 -8.01
N GLN A 14 15.47 -11.89 -8.91
CA GLN A 14 16.54 -11.07 -9.48
C GLN A 14 17.10 -10.11 -8.43
N ILE A 15 16.24 -9.46 -7.65
CA ILE A 15 16.67 -8.58 -6.56
C ILE A 15 17.48 -9.37 -5.54
N VAL A 16 16.93 -10.46 -5.01
CA VAL A 16 17.61 -11.32 -4.03
C VAL A 16 18.93 -11.87 -4.53
N SER A 17 19.06 -12.18 -5.83
CA SER A 17 20.34 -12.65 -6.40
C SER A 17 21.48 -11.63 -6.35
N GLN A 18 21.16 -10.35 -6.16
CA GLN A 18 22.10 -9.24 -6.05
C GLN A 18 22.34 -8.83 -4.59
N LEU A 19 21.48 -9.26 -3.66
CA LEU A 19 21.63 -9.01 -2.23
C LEU A 19 22.59 -10.01 -1.59
N ASP A 20 23.26 -9.59 -0.52
CA ASP A 20 24.10 -10.48 0.30
C ASP A 20 23.27 -11.35 1.26
N THR A 21 21.96 -11.09 1.37
CA THR A 21 21.04 -11.81 2.25
C THR A 21 19.75 -12.18 1.52
N ASN A 22 19.06 -13.22 2.00
CA ASN A 22 17.78 -13.64 1.47
C ASN A 22 16.64 -12.93 2.21
N ILE A 23 15.74 -12.29 1.46
CA ILE A 23 14.54 -11.66 2.00
C ILE A 23 13.25 -12.36 1.55
N PRO A 24 12.18 -12.29 2.36
CA PRO A 24 10.87 -12.73 1.93
C PRO A 24 10.37 -12.00 0.66
N LYS A 25 9.41 -12.61 -0.04
CA LYS A 25 8.79 -11.99 -1.22
C LYS A 25 7.84 -10.84 -0.86
N ARG A 26 7.28 -10.85 0.36
CA ARG A 26 6.33 -9.84 0.83
C ARG A 26 7.07 -8.59 1.27
N VAL A 27 6.64 -7.42 0.76
CA VAL A 27 7.35 -6.16 1.03
C VAL A 27 7.23 -5.73 2.49
N PHE A 28 6.04 -5.87 3.08
CA PHE A 28 5.76 -5.60 4.50
C PHE A 28 6.20 -6.72 5.45
N SER A 29 7.24 -7.48 5.08
CA SER A 29 7.89 -8.37 6.04
C SER A 29 9.01 -7.62 6.75
N GLY A 30 9.17 -7.80 8.06
CA GLY A 30 10.15 -7.04 8.85
C GLY A 30 11.56 -7.06 8.24
N ALA A 31 12.04 -8.21 7.78
CA ALA A 31 13.34 -8.34 7.13
C ALA A 31 13.45 -7.60 5.78
N THR A 32 12.34 -7.44 5.05
CA THR A 32 12.34 -6.67 3.80
C THR A 32 12.28 -5.17 4.10
N LEU A 33 11.43 -4.74 5.04
CA LEU A 33 11.35 -3.35 5.49
C LEU A 33 12.70 -2.85 6.03
N GLU A 34 13.42 -3.67 6.80
CA GLU A 34 14.74 -3.32 7.33
C GLU A 34 15.77 -3.05 6.22
N ILE A 35 15.78 -3.86 5.15
CA ILE A 35 16.67 -3.64 4.00
C ILE A 35 16.28 -2.38 3.22
N LEU A 36 14.99 -2.16 3.00
CA LEU A 36 14.51 -0.99 2.26
C LEU A 36 14.79 0.30 3.04
N TYR A 37 14.55 0.29 4.36
CA TYR A 37 14.78 1.44 5.23
C TYR A 37 16.27 1.78 5.38
N SER A 38 17.14 0.78 5.57
CA SER A 38 18.57 1.03 5.71
C SER A 38 19.24 1.46 4.40
N GLY A 39 18.73 1.01 3.25
CA GLY A 39 19.28 1.29 1.92
C GLY A 39 20.64 0.61 1.63
N GLU A 40 21.42 0.27 2.66
CA GLU A 40 22.75 -0.36 2.55
C GLU A 40 22.71 -1.69 1.79
N GLY A 41 21.64 -2.47 1.97
CA GLY A 41 21.46 -3.74 1.29
C GLY A 41 21.24 -3.61 -0.23
N LEU A 42 20.88 -2.43 -0.73
CA LEU A 42 20.52 -2.22 -2.14
C LEU A 42 21.69 -1.78 -3.02
N ALA A 43 22.91 -1.59 -2.46
CA ALA A 43 24.04 -1.04 -3.19
C ALA A 43 24.44 -1.83 -4.46
N LYS A 44 24.18 -3.14 -4.48
CA LYS A 44 24.48 -4.04 -5.61
C LYS A 44 23.32 -4.22 -6.59
N VAL A 45 22.14 -3.69 -6.27
CA VAL A 45 20.97 -3.71 -7.16
C VAL A 45 21.19 -2.69 -8.28
N ASP A 46 20.77 -3.05 -9.50
CA ASP A 46 20.82 -2.14 -10.64
C ASP A 46 20.12 -0.80 -10.35
N ASP A 47 20.69 0.29 -10.87
CA ASP A 47 20.30 1.66 -10.48
C ASP A 47 18.79 1.91 -10.67
N ALA A 48 18.21 1.47 -11.80
CA ALA A 48 16.78 1.68 -12.08
C ALA A 48 15.86 0.97 -11.08
N THR A 49 16.21 -0.26 -10.67
CA THR A 49 15.45 -0.98 -9.63
C THR A 49 15.71 -0.37 -8.25
N ARG A 50 16.95 0.01 -7.95
CA ARG A 50 17.32 0.63 -6.68
C ARG A 50 16.55 1.94 -6.46
N ASP A 51 16.50 2.81 -7.47
CA ASP A 51 15.83 4.11 -7.37
C ASP A 51 14.35 3.94 -6.99
N ARG A 52 13.62 3.05 -7.67
CA ARG A 52 12.21 2.74 -7.34
C ARG A 52 11.98 2.15 -5.95
N LEU A 53 12.93 1.33 -5.47
CA LEU A 53 12.88 0.78 -4.12
C LEU A 53 13.19 1.85 -3.06
N LEU A 54 14.04 2.82 -3.38
CA LEU A 54 14.31 3.98 -2.53
C LEU A 54 13.13 4.94 -2.53
N ASP A 55 12.45 5.15 -3.65
CA ASP A 55 11.19 5.92 -3.72
C ASP A 55 10.12 5.28 -2.82
N PHE A 56 9.98 3.94 -2.84
CA PHE A 56 9.11 3.23 -1.91
C PHE A 56 9.51 3.48 -0.44
N ALA A 57 10.81 3.43 -0.13
CA ALA A 57 11.28 3.66 1.22
C ALA A 57 10.99 5.09 1.68
N GLN A 58 11.19 6.07 0.80
CA GLN A 58 10.94 7.47 1.08
C GLN A 58 9.44 7.75 1.29
N ASP A 59 8.57 7.19 0.47
CA ASP A 59 7.14 7.50 0.52
C ASP A 59 6.41 6.76 1.65
N PHE A 60 6.90 5.58 2.07
CA PHE A 60 6.16 4.73 3.02
C PHE A 60 6.90 4.45 4.33
N LEU A 61 8.22 4.67 4.43
CA LEU A 61 9.02 4.34 5.62
C LEU A 61 9.57 5.58 6.35
N ASP A 62 9.29 6.79 5.85
CA ASP A 62 9.79 8.05 6.43
C ASP A 62 8.96 8.50 7.65
N CYS A 63 9.05 7.74 8.74
CA CYS A 63 8.41 8.07 10.02
C CYS A 63 9.33 8.93 10.90
N GLU A 64 8.73 9.86 11.69
CA GLU A 64 9.47 10.75 12.60
C GLU A 64 10.33 9.98 13.62
N ASN A 65 9.88 8.80 14.05
CA ASN A 65 10.62 7.89 14.92
C ASN A 65 10.85 6.56 14.22
N SER A 66 12.11 6.14 14.11
CA SER A 66 12.51 4.90 13.40
C SER A 66 11.84 3.62 13.93
N ASP A 67 11.41 3.59 15.20
CA ASP A 67 10.72 2.43 15.75
C ASP A 67 9.31 2.25 15.17
N ASP A 68 8.71 3.31 14.60
CA ASP A 68 7.34 3.28 14.06
C ASP A 68 7.21 2.41 12.80
N ILE A 69 8.33 2.08 12.14
CA ILE A 69 8.39 1.14 11.01
C ILE A 69 7.76 -0.21 11.38
N TYR A 70 7.82 -0.59 12.66
CA TYR A 70 7.30 -1.86 13.16
C TYR A 70 5.92 -1.74 13.84
N THR A 71 5.30 -0.55 13.84
CA THR A 71 3.99 -0.28 14.49
C THR A 71 2.83 -0.28 13.49
N GLY A 72 3.08 -0.66 12.24
CA GLY A 72 2.11 -0.62 11.15
C GLY A 72 2.04 0.74 10.43
N TYR A 73 2.98 1.65 10.70
CA TYR A 73 3.06 2.93 9.98
C TYR A 73 3.19 2.73 8.46
N PRO A 74 4.12 1.88 7.97
CA PRO A 74 4.27 1.66 6.53
C PRO A 74 3.00 1.16 5.86
N GLU A 75 2.32 0.22 6.52
CA GLU A 75 1.07 -0.36 6.05
C GLU A 75 -0.04 0.69 5.94
N ARG A 76 -0.12 1.62 6.90
CA ARG A 76 -1.11 2.71 6.87
C ARG A 76 -0.83 3.69 5.73
N GLN A 77 0.41 4.13 5.56
CA GLN A 77 0.80 5.02 4.45
C GLN A 77 0.49 4.37 3.10
N PHE A 78 0.81 3.09 2.96
CA PHE A 78 0.54 2.37 1.72
C PHE A 78 -0.95 2.18 1.45
N ILE A 79 -1.76 1.91 2.49
CA ILE A 79 -3.22 1.81 2.37
C ILE A 79 -3.82 3.15 1.94
N GLU A 80 -3.37 4.26 2.52
CA GLU A 80 -3.80 5.61 2.14
C GLU A 80 -3.52 5.87 0.67
N TYR A 81 -2.30 5.59 0.21
CA TYR A 81 -1.92 5.66 -1.20
C TYR A 81 -2.84 4.84 -2.13
N LEU A 82 -3.19 3.60 -1.77
CA LEU A 82 -4.12 2.79 -2.58
C LEU A 82 -5.52 3.42 -2.69
N LEU A 83 -6.02 3.98 -1.59
CA LEU A 83 -7.32 4.64 -1.56
C LEU A 83 -7.29 5.95 -2.36
N GLU A 84 -6.19 6.69 -2.32
CA GLU A 84 -5.99 7.91 -3.12
C GLU A 84 -5.96 7.61 -4.62
N LEU A 85 -5.20 6.60 -5.05
CA LEU A 85 -5.22 6.17 -6.46
C LEU A 85 -6.64 5.78 -6.89
N ARG A 86 -7.38 5.11 -6.01
CA ARG A 86 -8.75 4.75 -6.30
C ARG A 86 -9.66 5.98 -6.42
N ALA A 87 -9.54 6.94 -5.51
CA ALA A 87 -10.30 8.19 -5.54
C ALA A 87 -10.00 9.03 -6.80
N GLN A 88 -8.81 8.90 -7.38
CA GLN A 88 -8.46 9.46 -8.68
C GLN A 88 -9.13 8.75 -9.88
N GLY A 89 -9.90 7.69 -9.63
CA GLY A 89 -10.68 6.95 -10.62
C GLY A 89 -9.99 5.70 -11.18
N LEU A 90 -8.81 5.33 -10.68
CA LEU A 90 -8.12 4.14 -11.16
C LEU A 90 -8.87 2.87 -10.75
N GLY A 91 -8.93 1.91 -11.67
CA GLY A 91 -9.42 0.55 -11.40
C GLY A 91 -8.33 -0.36 -10.83
N PRO A 92 -8.67 -1.57 -10.35
CA PRO A 92 -7.71 -2.48 -9.72
C PRO A 92 -6.47 -2.78 -10.58
N ASP A 93 -6.63 -3.06 -11.87
CA ASP A 93 -5.51 -3.33 -12.77
C ASP A 93 -4.60 -2.11 -12.92
N ALA A 94 -5.18 -0.92 -13.11
CA ALA A 94 -4.42 0.32 -13.24
C ALA A 94 -3.65 0.66 -11.95
N ILE A 95 -4.25 0.41 -10.77
CA ILE A 95 -3.57 0.56 -9.48
C ILE A 95 -2.36 -0.38 -9.41
N VAL A 96 -2.53 -1.65 -9.80
CA VAL A 96 -1.43 -2.62 -9.83
C VAL A 96 -0.31 -2.18 -10.77
N ASP A 97 -0.65 -1.64 -11.94
CA ASP A 97 0.33 -1.13 -12.92
C ASP A 97 1.15 0.02 -12.31
N VAL A 98 0.49 1.02 -11.71
CA VAL A 98 1.16 2.17 -11.07
C VAL A 98 2.11 1.70 -9.96
N MET A 99 1.63 0.89 -9.02
CA MET A 99 2.48 0.34 -7.94
C MET A 99 3.69 -0.45 -8.48
N SER A 100 3.47 -1.20 -9.56
CA SER A 100 4.49 -2.06 -10.17
C SER A 100 5.55 -1.26 -10.91
N ASP A 101 5.20 -0.10 -11.43
CA ASP A 101 6.08 0.75 -12.21
C ASP A 101 6.81 1.76 -11.34
N ASP A 102 6.14 2.33 -10.35
CA ASP A 102 6.72 3.35 -9.46
C ASP A 102 7.58 2.71 -8.37
N TYR A 103 7.14 1.59 -7.80
CA TYR A 103 7.73 1.07 -6.56
C TYR A 103 8.24 -0.37 -6.63
N MET A 104 8.17 -1.02 -7.79
CA MET A 104 8.55 -2.44 -7.93
C MET A 104 7.78 -3.38 -7.00
N VAL A 105 6.54 -3.03 -6.63
CA VAL A 105 5.66 -3.88 -5.82
C VAL A 105 4.36 -4.17 -6.54
N TYR A 106 3.77 -5.33 -6.28
CA TYR A 106 2.51 -5.70 -6.90
C TYR A 106 1.62 -6.51 -5.95
N ALA A 107 0.32 -6.42 -6.20
CA ALA A 107 -0.70 -7.34 -5.69
C ALA A 107 -1.41 -7.99 -6.88
N TYR A 108 -2.17 -9.05 -6.65
CA TYR A 108 -3.07 -9.52 -7.70
C TYR A 108 -4.27 -8.57 -7.81
N PRO A 109 -4.78 -8.26 -9.03
CA PRO A 109 -5.92 -7.36 -9.19
C PRO A 109 -7.15 -7.74 -8.36
N GLY A 110 -7.41 -9.05 -8.19
CA GLY A 110 -8.48 -9.54 -7.32
C GLY A 110 -8.30 -9.23 -5.84
N ASP A 111 -7.05 -9.14 -5.36
CA ASP A 111 -6.76 -8.74 -3.98
C ASP A 111 -7.01 -7.24 -3.77
N VAL A 112 -6.62 -6.41 -4.76
CA VAL A 112 -6.92 -4.97 -4.76
C VAL A 112 -8.43 -4.73 -4.82
N LEU A 113 -9.14 -5.42 -5.72
CA LEU A 113 -10.60 -5.35 -5.81
C LEU A 113 -11.26 -5.70 -4.48
N SER A 114 -10.88 -6.84 -3.88
CA SER A 114 -11.43 -7.27 -2.59
C SER A 114 -11.19 -6.24 -1.49
N PHE A 115 -10.00 -5.62 -1.46
CA PHE A 115 -9.68 -4.58 -0.50
C PHE A 115 -10.55 -3.33 -0.68
N LEU A 116 -10.75 -2.87 -1.92
CA LEU A 116 -11.58 -1.70 -2.21
C LEU A 116 -13.06 -1.95 -1.90
N ASP A 117 -13.57 -3.14 -2.22
CA ASP A 117 -14.95 -3.55 -1.88
C ASP A 117 -15.15 -3.57 -0.36
N ASP A 118 -14.18 -4.10 0.38
CA ASP A 118 -14.22 -4.11 1.85
C ASP A 118 -14.16 -2.68 2.42
N ALA A 119 -13.34 -1.79 1.85
CA ALA A 119 -13.27 -0.39 2.26
C ALA A 119 -14.60 0.35 2.05
N VAL A 120 -15.27 0.14 0.92
CA VAL A 120 -16.62 0.67 0.65
C VAL A 120 -17.62 0.19 1.71
N ARG A 121 -17.62 -1.11 2.03
CA ARG A 121 -18.51 -1.69 3.05
C ARG A 121 -18.24 -1.16 4.46
N THR A 122 -16.97 -0.91 4.79
CA THR A 122 -16.60 -0.25 6.04
C THR A 122 -17.20 1.14 6.11
N LEU A 123 -17.09 1.95 5.04
CA LEU A 123 -17.67 3.29 4.99
C LEU A 123 -19.21 3.28 5.03
N GLU A 124 -19.86 2.28 4.42
CA GLU A 124 -21.31 2.07 4.57
C GLU A 124 -21.71 1.80 6.03
N SER A 125 -20.88 1.02 6.75
CA SER A 125 -21.11 0.74 8.16
C SER A 125 -20.92 1.98 9.02
N VAL A 126 -19.91 2.80 8.73
CA VAL A 126 -19.68 4.10 9.40
C VAL A 126 -20.83 5.06 9.13
N GLU A 127 -21.28 5.19 7.88
CA GLU A 127 -22.43 6.03 7.51
C GLU A 127 -23.70 5.63 8.26
N ALA A 128 -23.96 4.32 8.38
CA ALA A 128 -25.13 3.81 9.10
C ALA A 128 -25.04 4.05 10.63
N LEU A 129 -23.86 3.91 11.23
CA LEU A 129 -23.65 4.19 12.65
C LEU A 129 -23.82 5.69 12.95
N ALA A 130 -23.25 6.55 12.11
CA ALA A 130 -23.39 8.00 12.24
C ALA A 130 -24.85 8.46 12.14
N ASP A 131 -25.66 7.85 11.25
CA ASP A 131 -27.10 8.10 11.16
C ASP A 131 -27.84 7.77 12.45
N VAL A 132 -27.53 6.61 13.05
CA VAL A 132 -28.12 6.17 14.33
C VAL A 132 -27.74 7.10 15.48
N GLU A 133 -26.51 7.60 15.50
CA GLU A 133 -26.01 8.54 16.51
C GLU A 133 -26.46 10.00 16.26
N GLY A 134 -27.02 10.29 15.08
CA GLY A 134 -27.42 11.63 14.66
C GLY A 134 -26.25 12.54 14.26
N ASP A 135 -25.07 11.98 14.03
CA ASP A 135 -23.88 12.68 13.57
C ASP A 135 -23.90 12.87 12.05
N ARG A 136 -24.50 13.99 11.62
CA ARG A 136 -24.66 14.30 10.18
C ARG A 136 -23.33 14.59 9.48
N GLU A 137 -22.35 15.14 10.19
CA GLU A 137 -21.06 15.47 9.59
C GLU A 137 -20.32 14.20 9.23
N MET A 138 -20.20 13.26 10.17
CA MET A 138 -19.60 11.95 9.93
C MET A 138 -20.36 11.15 8.86
N GLN A 139 -21.68 11.22 8.87
CA GLN A 139 -22.51 10.56 7.85
C GLN A 139 -22.18 11.07 6.44
N ASP A 140 -22.08 12.40 6.25
CA ASP A 140 -21.77 13.02 4.96
C ASP A 140 -20.31 12.78 4.54
N ASP A 141 -19.37 12.75 5.48
CA ASP A 141 -17.97 12.40 5.23
C ASP A 141 -17.83 10.96 4.75
N ALA A 142 -18.42 10.00 5.46
CA ALA A 142 -18.42 8.59 5.08
C ALA A 142 -19.07 8.37 3.70
N ARG A 143 -20.17 9.06 3.43
CA ARG A 143 -20.85 9.01 2.13
C ARG A 143 -19.98 9.53 0.99
N ARG A 144 -19.27 10.64 1.20
CA ARG A 144 -18.36 11.23 0.19
C ARG A 144 -17.19 10.30 -0.08
N ALA A 145 -16.47 9.88 0.96
CA ALA A 145 -15.36 8.94 0.82
C ALA A 145 -15.79 7.65 0.10
N LYS A 146 -16.99 7.13 0.40
CA LYS A 146 -17.53 5.95 -0.27
C LYS A 146 -17.73 6.19 -1.78
N GLN A 147 -18.25 7.35 -2.17
CA GLN A 147 -18.48 7.67 -3.58
C GLN A 147 -17.17 7.71 -4.37
N ASP A 148 -16.09 8.21 -3.77
CA ASP A 148 -14.77 8.23 -4.37
C ASP A 148 -14.22 6.81 -4.62
N LEU A 149 -14.58 5.84 -3.77
CA LEU A 149 -14.11 4.46 -3.88
C LEU A 149 -14.96 3.54 -4.78
N VAL A 150 -16.25 3.82 -4.96
CA VAL A 150 -17.12 3.06 -5.88
C VAL A 150 -16.66 3.24 -7.35
N GLY A 151 -16.04 4.38 -7.64
CA GLY A 151 -15.47 4.79 -8.93
C GLY A 151 -16.42 4.69 -10.12
N PRO A 152 -15.90 4.88 -11.35
CA PRO A 152 -16.74 4.99 -12.54
C PRO A 152 -17.40 3.65 -12.88
N ARG A 153 -18.72 3.69 -13.11
CA ARG A 153 -19.50 2.58 -13.67
C ARG A 153 -19.21 2.37 -15.15
#